data_AF-A0AAV0VTR4-F1
#
_entry.id   AF-A0AAV0VTR4-F1
#
_cell.length_a   1.000
_cell.length_b   1.000
_cell.length_c   1.000
_cell.angle_alpha   90.00
_cell.angle_beta   90.00
_cell.angle_gamma   90.00
#
_symmetry.space_group_name_H-M   'P 1'
#
loop_
_entity.id
_entity.type
_entity.pdbx_description
1 polymer ?
#
loop_
_entity_poly.entity_id
_entity_poly.type
_entity_poly.pdbx_seq_one_letter_code
_entity_poly.pdbx_strand_id
1 'polypeptide(L)'
;MFQSLGSNFYQTIGCFASKSEVKGVTIAQLVLKAISLLKNIGISVDGIVCDGATTNRKMWSELGIVGSQDGMKNYFEHPSIHNKRVYAFSDFVHLFKCVRNRLYNNKTLRLHSESDSVAWGYYREVYKEDTKHPANLRIALRITPQHLDLTSMAKMRLRLCTQVLSMSMAKAMRYYKSKGCVMLKSSDETANFTEFWNNLFDNLNRNLPWQGLKLNDLDGFKDALYYIDCWENEMFAGHINPEEFLTNQTAEGLRITLNSTIDLSKYLLESCSFTYVLTGKMCQDPLEKFFGIIRQSCGPNDHPTTPTFLHLYKILSVLKPPKYGNCSVTSTDTPQISLADLHEIFHNKVSCRIEKINKLKIKLDELIEEGLWEPCDILPNCSNNEECSIRDSIVYYVCGFFKTCNANHPAAELVSLKTNGKLIYPNTYLYEFLSTVEHSFSLFCHEYDGFDKVVEDITDEIETVFIPGKFENAKVSREKKKLSKLYNS
;
A
#
# COMPACT_ATOMS: atom_id res chain seq x y z
N MET A 1 -25.95 -3.82 5.69
CA MET A 1 -25.86 -3.42 4.26
C MET A 1 -25.74 -4.69 3.45
N PHE A 2 -26.35 -4.74 2.27
CA PHE A 2 -26.16 -5.83 1.30
C PHE A 2 -25.13 -5.40 0.25
N GLN A 3 -24.26 -6.30 -0.18
CA GLN A 3 -23.27 -6.08 -1.23
C GLN A 3 -23.31 -7.27 -2.19
N SER A 4 -23.33 -6.98 -3.50
CA SER A 4 -23.29 -8.01 -4.52
C SER A 4 -21.88 -8.52 -4.79
N LEU A 5 -21.70 -9.84 -4.80
CA LEU A 5 -20.43 -10.47 -5.17
C LEU A 5 -20.20 -10.39 -6.69
N GLY A 6 -21.24 -10.58 -7.52
CA GLY A 6 -21.12 -10.55 -8.98
C GLY A 6 -21.21 -9.17 -9.63
N SER A 7 -21.98 -8.25 -9.06
CA SER A 7 -22.17 -6.91 -9.62
C SER A 7 -21.52 -5.84 -8.76
N ASN A 8 -21.26 -4.65 -9.32
CA ASN A 8 -20.67 -3.54 -8.57
C ASN A 8 -21.74 -2.65 -7.93
N PHE A 9 -22.46 -3.19 -6.92
CA PHE A 9 -23.38 -2.41 -6.13
C PHE A 9 -23.49 -2.91 -4.69
N TYR A 10 -23.87 -2.00 -3.81
CA TYR A 10 -24.26 -2.26 -2.43
C TYR A 10 -25.45 -1.38 -2.08
N GLN A 11 -26.28 -1.81 -1.14
CA GLN A 11 -27.47 -1.11 -0.70
C GLN A 11 -27.68 -1.29 0.80
N THR A 12 -28.09 -0.24 1.48
CA THR A 12 -28.50 -0.35 2.88
C THR A 12 -29.88 -1.00 2.97
N ILE A 13 -30.01 -2.02 3.83
CA ILE A 13 -31.22 -2.84 3.95
C ILE A 13 -31.95 -2.64 5.28
N GLY A 14 -31.31 -1.95 6.23
CA GLY A 14 -31.84 -1.74 7.57
C GLY A 14 -30.88 -0.92 8.43
N CYS A 15 -31.47 -0.11 9.30
CA CYS A 15 -30.78 0.64 10.35
C CYS A 15 -31.64 0.61 11.61
N PHE A 16 -31.02 0.33 12.74
CA PHE A 16 -31.70 0.20 14.03
C PHE A 16 -30.99 1.09 15.05
N ALA A 17 -31.71 2.05 15.62
CA ALA A 17 -31.23 2.82 16.74
C ALA A 17 -31.46 2.04 18.04
N SER A 18 -30.46 2.05 18.91
CA SER A 18 -30.53 1.42 20.23
C SER A 18 -30.12 2.43 21.30
N LYS A 19 -30.75 2.34 22.48
CA LYS A 19 -30.41 3.20 23.64
C LYS A 19 -29.13 2.75 24.33
N SER A 20 -28.80 1.45 24.22
CA SER A 20 -27.65 0.81 24.84
C SER A 20 -27.04 -0.21 23.89
N GLU A 21 -25.91 -0.79 24.28
CA GLU A 21 -25.27 -1.85 23.52
C GLU A 21 -26.25 -2.99 23.17
N VAL A 22 -26.24 -3.43 21.91
CA VAL A 22 -27.13 -4.47 21.40
C VAL A 22 -26.54 -5.83 21.73
N LYS A 23 -27.34 -6.69 22.39
CA LYS A 23 -26.92 -8.04 22.75
C LYS A 23 -26.69 -8.89 21.50
N GLY A 24 -25.64 -9.72 21.50
CA GLY A 24 -25.28 -10.59 20.36
C GLY A 24 -26.41 -11.51 19.88
N VAL A 25 -27.26 -12.00 20.80
CA VAL A 25 -28.46 -12.79 20.46
C VAL A 25 -29.42 -12.00 19.58
N THR A 26 -29.65 -10.73 19.90
CA THR A 26 -30.51 -9.84 19.10
C THR A 26 -29.90 -9.58 17.73
N ILE A 27 -28.57 -9.43 17.63
CA ILE A 27 -27.89 -9.29 16.35
C ILE A 27 -28.08 -10.55 15.49
N ALA A 28 -27.92 -11.75 16.07
CA ALA A 28 -28.16 -13.01 15.35
C ALA A 28 -29.59 -13.11 14.81
N GLN A 29 -30.59 -12.76 15.63
CA GLN A 29 -32.00 -12.72 15.19
C GLN A 29 -32.23 -11.73 14.05
N LEU A 30 -31.63 -10.54 14.12
CA LEU A 30 -31.73 -9.54 13.07
C LEU A 30 -31.07 -9.99 11.76
N VAL A 31 -29.91 -10.65 11.84
CA VAL A 31 -29.21 -11.22 10.68
C VAL A 31 -30.05 -12.31 10.02
N LEU A 32 -30.56 -13.28 10.79
CA LEU A 32 -31.42 -14.34 10.25
C LEU A 32 -32.69 -13.78 9.61
N LYS A 33 -33.34 -12.79 10.25
CA LYS A 33 -34.50 -12.11 9.70
C LYS A 33 -34.16 -11.38 8.39
N ALA A 34 -33.03 -10.69 8.33
CA ALA A 34 -32.58 -10.00 7.12
C ALA A 34 -32.34 -10.99 5.96
N ILE A 35 -31.71 -12.13 6.24
CA ILE A 35 -31.47 -13.20 5.25
C ILE A 35 -32.80 -13.72 4.70
N SER A 36 -33.78 -14.03 5.56
CA SER A 36 -35.09 -14.52 5.12
C SER A 36 -35.86 -13.47 4.29
N LEU A 37 -35.82 -12.20 4.68
CA LEU A 37 -36.46 -11.12 3.92
C LEU A 37 -35.81 -10.90 2.54
N LEU A 38 -34.48 -10.96 2.46
CA LEU A 38 -33.76 -10.90 1.19
C LEU A 38 -34.10 -12.08 0.29
N LYS A 39 -34.27 -13.28 0.87
CA LYS A 39 -34.68 -14.45 0.10
C LYS A 39 -36.08 -14.30 -0.50
N ASN A 40 -37.03 -13.72 0.22
CA ASN A 40 -38.39 -13.50 -0.29
C ASN A 40 -38.44 -12.62 -1.54
N ILE A 41 -37.46 -11.73 -1.72
CA ILE A 41 -37.32 -10.88 -2.92
C ILE A 41 -36.37 -11.48 -3.98
N GLY A 42 -35.96 -12.74 -3.83
CA GLY A 42 -35.12 -13.45 -4.79
C GLY A 42 -33.61 -13.27 -4.60
N ILE A 43 -33.15 -12.56 -3.58
CA ILE A 43 -31.72 -12.37 -3.28
C ILE A 43 -31.24 -13.51 -2.38
N SER A 44 -30.20 -14.22 -2.81
CA SER A 44 -29.54 -15.21 -1.99
C SER A 44 -28.36 -14.60 -1.25
N VAL A 45 -28.27 -14.83 0.06
CA VAL A 45 -27.11 -14.44 0.87
C VAL A 45 -26.17 -15.63 0.99
N ASP A 46 -24.90 -15.44 0.60
CA ASP A 46 -23.86 -16.48 0.69
C ASP A 46 -22.90 -16.26 1.87
N GLY A 47 -22.88 -15.07 2.47
CA GLY A 47 -22.07 -14.81 3.66
C GLY A 47 -22.41 -13.53 4.42
N ILE A 48 -21.90 -13.44 5.64
CA ILE A 48 -22.02 -12.27 6.52
C ILE A 48 -20.62 -11.79 6.93
N VAL A 49 -20.43 -10.46 6.99
CA VAL A 49 -19.17 -9.83 7.40
C VAL A 49 -19.44 -8.97 8.63
N CYS A 50 -18.59 -9.07 9.65
CA CYS A 50 -18.64 -8.21 10.83
C CYS A 50 -17.24 -7.94 11.40
N ASP A 51 -17.11 -6.90 12.23
CA ASP A 51 -15.87 -6.64 12.96
C ASP A 51 -15.66 -7.63 14.12
N GLY A 52 -14.51 -7.50 14.80
CA GLY A 52 -14.12 -8.37 15.90
C GLY A 52 -14.73 -8.03 17.27
N ALA A 53 -15.77 -7.17 17.34
CA ALA A 53 -16.37 -6.75 18.60
C ALA A 53 -16.95 -7.94 19.40
N THR A 54 -16.98 -7.82 20.73
CA THR A 54 -17.45 -8.86 21.65
C THR A 54 -18.89 -9.29 21.38
N THR A 55 -19.77 -8.34 21.04
CA THR A 55 -21.17 -8.60 20.67
C THR A 55 -21.30 -9.37 19.36
N ASN A 56 -20.46 -9.08 18.37
CA ASN A 56 -20.41 -9.81 17.09
C ASN A 56 -19.86 -11.23 17.26
N ARG A 57 -18.89 -11.43 18.16
CA ARG A 57 -18.46 -12.80 18.54
C ARG A 57 -19.56 -13.58 19.22
N LYS A 58 -20.33 -12.93 20.11
CA LYS A 58 -21.47 -13.59 20.74
C LYS A 58 -22.50 -13.98 19.68
N MET A 59 -22.78 -13.12 18.69
CA MET A 59 -23.61 -13.46 17.53
C MET A 59 -23.08 -14.70 16.80
N TRP A 60 -21.76 -14.79 16.53
CA TRP A 60 -21.16 -15.97 15.92
C TRP A 60 -21.41 -17.24 16.74
N SER A 61 -21.19 -17.21 18.05
CA SER A 61 -21.47 -18.37 18.90
C SER A 61 -22.95 -18.79 18.85
N GLU A 62 -23.89 -17.83 18.83
CA GLU A 62 -25.32 -18.12 18.69
C GLU A 62 -25.68 -18.73 17.32
N LEU A 63 -24.93 -18.40 16.27
CA LEU A 63 -25.06 -18.99 14.94
C LEU A 63 -24.29 -20.32 14.81
N GLY A 64 -23.60 -20.77 15.87
CA GLY A 64 -22.79 -21.99 15.87
C GLY A 64 -21.50 -21.87 15.06
N ILE A 65 -20.98 -20.66 14.89
CA ILE A 65 -19.67 -20.38 14.28
C ILE A 65 -18.60 -20.53 15.34
N VAL A 66 -17.57 -21.32 15.03
CA VAL A 66 -16.48 -21.65 15.94
C VAL A 66 -15.17 -21.40 15.22
N GLY A 67 -14.36 -20.51 15.78
CA GLY A 67 -13.10 -20.11 15.16
C GLY A 67 -11.90 -20.92 15.59
N SER A 68 -11.98 -21.71 16.66
CA SER A 68 -10.87 -22.52 17.21
C SER A 68 -10.30 -23.50 16.19
N GLN A 69 -9.03 -23.86 16.34
CA GLN A 69 -8.37 -24.87 15.51
C GLN A 69 -9.11 -26.22 15.62
N ASP A 70 -9.42 -26.65 16.85
CA ASP A 70 -10.27 -27.81 17.11
C ASP A 70 -11.75 -27.46 16.91
N GLY A 71 -12.43 -28.19 16.02
CA GLY A 71 -13.86 -28.01 15.79
C GLY A 71 -14.23 -26.74 15.01
N MET A 72 -13.30 -26.24 14.17
CA MET A 72 -13.53 -25.08 13.30
C MET A 72 -14.83 -25.23 12.50
N LYS A 73 -15.68 -24.21 12.58
CA LYS A 73 -16.92 -24.10 11.82
C LYS A 73 -17.15 -22.66 11.39
N ASN A 74 -16.99 -22.41 10.10
CA ASN A 74 -17.02 -21.09 9.46
C ASN A 74 -18.38 -20.75 8.80
N TYR A 75 -19.38 -21.62 8.89
CA TYR A 75 -20.69 -21.41 8.28
C TYR A 75 -21.86 -21.86 9.17
N PHE A 76 -23.03 -21.34 8.88
CA PHE A 76 -24.31 -21.86 9.36
C PHE A 76 -25.26 -22.16 8.19
N GLU A 77 -26.33 -22.91 8.44
CA GLU A 77 -27.30 -23.25 7.40
C GLU A 77 -28.24 -22.08 7.10
N HIS A 78 -28.54 -21.88 5.82
CA HIS A 78 -29.43 -20.82 5.39
C HIS A 78 -30.85 -21.06 5.93
N PRO A 79 -31.48 -20.09 6.62
CA PRO A 79 -32.72 -20.29 7.37
C PRO A 79 -33.94 -20.67 6.51
N SER A 80 -33.85 -20.46 5.19
CA SER A 80 -34.94 -20.71 4.25
C SER A 80 -34.55 -21.57 3.03
N ILE A 81 -33.30 -22.06 2.96
CA ILE A 81 -32.83 -22.86 1.81
C ILE A 81 -32.08 -24.08 2.36
N HIS A 82 -32.65 -25.25 2.14
CA HIS A 82 -32.04 -26.51 2.57
C HIS A 82 -30.68 -26.73 1.91
N ASN A 83 -29.71 -27.27 2.66
CA ASN A 83 -28.33 -27.54 2.22
C ASN A 83 -27.55 -26.32 1.70
N LYS A 84 -28.03 -25.09 1.88
CA LYS A 84 -27.26 -23.90 1.54
C LYS A 84 -26.53 -23.37 2.76
N ARG A 85 -25.24 -23.09 2.59
CA ARG A 85 -24.39 -22.53 3.64
C ARG A 85 -24.33 -21.01 3.53
N VAL A 86 -24.26 -20.35 4.68
CA VAL A 86 -23.95 -18.93 4.81
C VAL A 86 -22.65 -18.81 5.58
N TYR A 87 -21.60 -18.31 4.93
CA TYR A 87 -20.26 -18.23 5.48
C TYR A 87 -20.06 -16.98 6.33
N ALA A 88 -19.37 -17.09 7.46
CA ALA A 88 -19.03 -15.97 8.33
C ALA A 88 -17.64 -15.42 8.00
N PHE A 89 -17.50 -14.10 8.01
CA PHE A 89 -16.23 -13.41 7.78
C PHE A 89 -16.01 -12.37 8.86
N SER A 90 -14.80 -12.34 9.42
CA SER A 90 -14.30 -11.15 10.10
C SER A 90 -13.80 -10.15 9.07
N ASP A 91 -13.97 -8.86 9.33
CA ASP A 91 -13.33 -7.85 8.50
C ASP A 91 -11.80 -7.95 8.54
N PHE A 92 -11.21 -8.41 7.44
CA PHE A 92 -9.77 -8.59 7.33
C PHE A 92 -9.01 -7.27 7.52
N VAL A 93 -9.58 -6.13 7.10
CA VAL A 93 -8.95 -4.82 7.29
C VAL A 93 -8.68 -4.55 8.78
N HIS A 94 -9.62 -4.91 9.66
CA HIS A 94 -9.43 -4.84 11.10
C HIS A 94 -8.45 -5.88 11.61
N LEU A 95 -8.51 -7.13 11.14
CA LEU A 95 -7.58 -8.18 11.56
C LEU A 95 -6.12 -7.78 11.31
N PHE A 96 -5.81 -7.23 10.15
CA PHE A 96 -4.46 -6.75 9.83
C PHE A 96 -4.02 -5.58 10.72
N LYS A 97 -4.93 -4.65 11.02
CA LYS A 97 -4.67 -3.59 12.01
C LYS A 97 -4.37 -4.19 13.39
N CYS A 98 -5.07 -5.26 13.80
CA CYS A 98 -4.82 -5.97 15.05
C CYS A 98 -3.44 -6.64 15.06
N VAL A 99 -3.04 -7.33 13.99
CA VAL A 99 -1.71 -7.94 13.85
C VAL A 99 -0.60 -6.89 14.02
N ARG A 100 -0.67 -5.77 13.27
CA ARG A 100 0.29 -4.67 13.42
C ARG A 100 0.28 -4.09 14.84
N ASN A 101 -0.91 -3.84 15.40
CA ASN A 101 -1.03 -3.24 16.72
C ASN A 101 -0.46 -4.17 17.81
N ARG A 102 -0.64 -5.49 17.66
CA ARG A 102 -0.06 -6.51 18.54
C ARG A 102 1.46 -6.46 18.51
N LEU A 103 2.06 -6.49 17.32
CA LEU A 103 3.51 -6.34 17.15
C LEU A 103 4.03 -5.00 17.71
N TYR A 104 3.33 -3.89 17.45
CA TYR A 104 3.71 -2.57 17.96
C TYR A 104 3.67 -2.46 19.49
N ASN A 105 2.62 -2.99 20.11
CA ASN A 105 2.43 -2.90 21.56
C ASN A 105 3.43 -3.80 22.29
N ASN A 106 3.58 -5.06 21.82
CA ASN A 106 4.42 -6.07 22.48
C ASN A 106 5.90 -5.96 22.09
N LYS A 107 6.23 -5.12 21.10
CA LYS A 107 7.57 -4.88 20.53
C LYS A 107 8.16 -6.06 19.77
N THR A 108 7.91 -7.27 20.22
CA THR A 108 8.38 -8.50 19.59
C THR A 108 7.26 -9.53 19.50
N LEU A 109 7.32 -10.33 18.44
CA LEU A 109 6.59 -11.58 18.27
C LEU A 109 7.59 -12.67 17.93
N ARG A 110 7.21 -13.94 18.08
CA ARG A 110 8.08 -15.08 17.79
C ARG A 110 7.24 -16.18 17.17
N LEU A 111 7.66 -16.68 16.00
CA LEU A 111 6.92 -17.70 15.27
C LEU A 111 7.22 -19.11 15.81
N HIS A 112 8.48 -19.37 16.15
CA HIS A 112 8.97 -20.65 16.68
C HIS A 112 10.05 -20.37 17.74
N SER A 113 10.24 -21.27 18.71
CA SER A 113 11.36 -21.22 19.66
C SER A 113 12.74 -21.01 19.00
N GLU A 114 13.01 -21.65 17.86
CA GLU A 114 14.29 -21.60 17.16
C GLU A 114 14.43 -20.41 16.20
N SER A 115 13.32 -19.72 15.88
CA SER A 115 13.36 -18.56 15.00
C SER A 115 13.83 -17.30 15.74
N ASP A 116 14.45 -16.37 15.02
CA ASP A 116 14.65 -15.02 15.50
C ASP A 116 13.30 -14.36 15.82
N SER A 117 13.30 -13.34 16.69
CA SER A 117 12.09 -12.58 16.99
C SER A 117 11.74 -11.61 15.87
N VAL A 118 10.45 -11.52 15.53
CA VAL A 118 9.90 -10.44 14.72
C VAL A 118 9.84 -9.19 15.58
N ALA A 119 10.63 -8.16 15.28
CA ALA A 119 10.77 -7.00 16.16
C ALA A 119 10.34 -5.70 15.49
N TRP A 120 9.51 -4.92 16.19
CA TRP A 120 9.11 -3.58 15.74
C TRP A 120 10.31 -2.62 15.61
N GLY A 121 11.37 -2.87 16.38
CA GLY A 121 12.62 -2.10 16.34
C GLY A 121 13.23 -2.03 14.94
N TYR A 122 13.22 -3.12 14.18
CA TYR A 122 13.81 -3.15 12.84
C TYR A 122 13.13 -2.20 11.86
N TYR A 123 11.80 -2.00 11.96
CA TYR A 123 11.11 -1.01 11.13
C TYR A 123 11.57 0.42 11.41
N ARG A 124 11.92 0.72 12.67
CA ARG A 124 12.50 2.02 13.05
C ARG A 124 13.92 2.17 12.53
N GLU A 125 14.73 1.12 12.63
CA GLU A 125 16.10 1.13 12.12
C GLU A 125 16.13 1.29 10.60
N VAL A 126 15.26 0.59 9.85
CA VAL A 126 15.11 0.81 8.41
C VAL A 126 14.80 2.28 8.11
N TYR A 127 13.84 2.89 8.81
CA TYR A 127 13.51 4.30 8.59
C TYR A 127 14.66 5.25 8.92
N LYS A 128 15.40 4.99 10.01
CA LYS A 128 16.59 5.78 10.38
C LYS A 128 17.63 5.73 9.26
N GLU A 129 17.99 4.54 8.79
CA GLU A 129 18.95 4.37 7.70
C GLU A 129 18.46 5.02 6.39
N ASP A 130 17.19 4.83 6.06
CA ASP A 130 16.57 5.39 4.85
C ASP A 130 16.62 6.93 4.83
N THR A 131 16.47 7.58 5.99
CA THR A 131 16.47 9.05 6.09
C THR A 131 17.86 9.71 6.07
N LYS A 132 18.96 8.96 6.10
CA LYS A 132 20.32 9.53 6.11
C LYS A 132 20.76 10.07 4.75
N HIS A 133 20.10 9.67 3.67
CA HIS A 133 20.52 10.01 2.32
C HIS A 133 20.13 11.46 1.97
N PRO A 134 21.02 12.19 1.26
CA PRO A 134 20.76 13.57 0.88
C PRO A 134 19.53 13.67 -0.05
N ALA A 135 18.94 14.86 -0.15
CA ALA A 135 17.77 15.13 -0.99
C ALA A 135 16.53 14.26 -0.71
N ASN A 136 16.44 13.61 0.46
CA ASN A 136 15.34 12.72 0.84
C ASN A 136 15.18 11.51 -0.11
N LEU A 137 16.30 11.08 -0.69
CA LEU A 137 16.40 9.93 -1.57
C LEU A 137 16.20 8.63 -0.77
N ARG A 138 15.00 8.06 -0.86
CA ARG A 138 14.56 6.94 0.01
C ARG A 138 14.09 5.72 -0.76
N ILE A 139 14.35 4.54 -0.22
CA ILE A 139 13.82 3.26 -0.68
C ILE A 139 12.36 3.10 -0.25
N ALA A 140 12.02 3.53 0.96
CA ALA A 140 10.69 3.41 1.55
C ALA A 140 9.99 4.79 1.68
N LEU A 141 9.87 5.51 0.56
CA LEU A 141 9.33 6.88 0.45
C LEU A 141 8.01 7.14 1.19
N ARG A 142 7.13 6.14 1.25
CA ARG A 142 5.79 6.25 1.84
C ARG A 142 5.81 6.27 3.37
N ILE A 143 6.90 5.82 3.99
CA ILE A 143 7.04 5.69 5.43
C ILE A 143 7.37 7.06 6.03
N THR A 144 6.70 7.35 7.14
CA THR A 144 6.83 8.59 7.92
C THR A 144 6.83 8.23 9.40
N PRO A 145 7.20 9.14 10.32
CA PRO A 145 7.24 8.83 11.74
C PRO A 145 5.89 8.34 12.29
N GLN A 146 4.77 8.83 11.75
CA GLN A 146 3.41 8.39 12.12
C GLN A 146 3.14 6.90 11.84
N HIS A 147 3.93 6.26 10.96
CA HIS A 147 3.83 4.81 10.71
C HIS A 147 4.46 3.98 11.83
N LEU A 148 5.47 4.55 12.51
CA LEU A 148 6.32 3.86 13.47
C LEU A 148 5.94 4.19 14.91
N ASP A 149 5.45 5.41 15.14
CA ASP A 149 4.95 5.93 16.41
C ASP A 149 3.44 6.08 16.35
N LEU A 150 2.75 4.99 16.68
CA LEU A 150 1.31 4.90 16.52
C LEU A 150 0.56 5.59 17.68
N THR A 151 -0.07 6.72 17.38
CA THR A 151 -1.13 7.31 18.21
C THR A 151 -2.43 6.51 18.10
N SER A 152 -3.39 6.73 19.01
CA SER A 152 -4.70 6.05 18.98
C SER A 152 -5.41 6.20 17.63
N MET A 153 -5.35 7.39 17.00
CA MET A 153 -5.90 7.62 15.66
C MET A 153 -5.11 6.90 14.57
N ALA A 154 -3.76 6.88 14.67
CA ALA A 154 -2.91 6.17 13.71
C ALA A 154 -3.15 4.65 13.74
N LYS A 155 -3.45 4.07 14.91
CA LYS A 155 -3.79 2.65 15.07
C LYS A 155 -5.05 2.25 14.26
N MET A 156 -5.94 3.18 13.94
CA MET A 156 -7.14 2.87 13.13
C MET A 156 -6.94 3.04 11.63
N ARG A 157 -5.86 3.71 11.19
CA ARG A 157 -5.61 4.00 9.78
C ARG A 157 -5.05 2.77 9.06
N LEU A 158 -5.83 2.22 8.13
CA LEU A 158 -5.41 1.10 7.29
C LEU A 158 -4.21 1.45 6.41
N ARG A 159 -4.17 2.66 5.83
CA ARG A 159 -3.04 3.10 4.99
C ARG A 159 -1.70 2.97 5.69
N LEU A 160 -1.62 3.38 6.95
CA LEU A 160 -0.38 3.26 7.72
C LEU A 160 -0.03 1.79 8.00
N CYS A 161 -1.05 0.94 8.15
CA CYS A 161 -0.86 -0.49 8.36
C CYS A 161 -0.25 -1.18 7.15
N THR A 162 -0.87 -1.02 6.00
CA THR A 162 -0.44 -1.68 4.76
C THR A 162 0.89 -1.15 4.26
N GLN A 163 1.22 0.12 4.52
CA GLN A 163 2.51 0.69 4.15
C GLN A 163 3.67 0.15 5.00
N VAL A 164 3.47 -0.03 6.32
CA VAL A 164 4.47 -0.67 7.19
C VAL A 164 4.64 -2.14 6.83
N LEU A 165 3.53 -2.87 6.70
CA LEU A 165 3.53 -4.28 6.33
C LEU A 165 3.56 -4.46 4.81
N SER A 166 4.47 -3.76 4.13
CA SER A 166 4.56 -3.77 2.67
C SER A 166 5.78 -4.52 2.15
N MET A 167 5.67 -5.04 0.93
CA MET A 167 6.81 -5.61 0.20
C MET A 167 7.98 -4.63 0.10
N SER A 168 7.71 -3.33 -0.06
CA SER A 168 8.78 -2.31 -0.12
C SER A 168 9.54 -2.18 1.21
N MET A 169 8.87 -2.35 2.35
CA MET A 169 9.50 -2.34 3.66
C MET A 169 10.37 -3.58 3.86
N ALA A 170 9.86 -4.77 3.53
CA ALA A 170 10.63 -6.02 3.60
C ALA A 170 11.89 -5.96 2.73
N LYS A 171 11.77 -5.47 1.50
CA LYS A 171 12.91 -5.29 0.58
C LYS A 171 13.90 -4.24 1.09
N ALA A 172 13.43 -3.13 1.67
CA ALA A 172 14.31 -2.13 2.28
C ALA A 172 15.09 -2.73 3.46
N MET A 173 14.44 -3.54 4.31
CA MET A 173 15.08 -4.22 5.43
C MET A 173 16.22 -5.13 4.99
N ARG A 174 15.98 -5.97 3.97
CA ARG A 174 17.02 -6.85 3.39
C ARG A 174 18.13 -6.07 2.71
N TYR A 175 17.80 -4.99 2.01
CA TYR A 175 18.78 -4.15 1.34
C TYR A 175 19.70 -3.42 2.32
N TYR A 176 19.17 -2.78 3.37
CA TYR A 176 20.02 -2.13 4.37
C TYR A 176 20.85 -3.15 5.17
N LYS A 177 20.34 -4.37 5.35
CA LYS A 177 21.13 -5.49 5.86
C LYS A 177 22.29 -5.85 4.92
N SER A 178 22.06 -5.98 3.61
CA SER A 178 23.14 -6.31 2.63
C SER A 178 24.21 -5.24 2.59
N LYS A 179 23.85 -3.98 2.83
CA LYS A 179 24.77 -2.83 2.94
C LYS A 179 25.48 -2.71 4.30
N GLY A 180 25.46 -3.75 5.12
CA GLY A 180 26.26 -3.82 6.35
C GLY A 180 25.67 -3.12 7.58
N CYS A 181 24.38 -2.75 7.58
CA CYS A 181 23.75 -2.18 8.77
C CYS A 181 23.73 -3.21 9.92
N VAL A 182 24.54 -2.96 10.96
CA VAL A 182 24.70 -3.88 12.10
C VAL A 182 23.39 -4.13 12.83
N MET A 183 22.55 -3.10 12.96
CA MET A 183 21.26 -3.18 13.64
C MET A 183 20.21 -4.03 12.90
N LEU A 184 20.47 -4.41 11.64
CA LEU A 184 19.56 -5.22 10.82
C LEU A 184 20.08 -6.64 10.55
N LYS A 185 21.17 -7.08 11.18
CA LYS A 185 21.77 -8.41 10.93
C LYS A 185 20.78 -9.57 11.12
N SER A 186 19.98 -9.53 12.17
CA SER A 186 18.96 -10.55 12.52
C SER A 186 17.54 -10.13 12.14
N SER A 187 17.39 -9.36 11.05
CA SER A 187 16.09 -8.84 10.62
C SER A 187 15.34 -9.73 9.64
N ASP A 188 15.90 -10.89 9.24
CA ASP A 188 15.32 -11.76 8.20
C ASP A 188 13.91 -12.24 8.56
N GLU A 189 13.70 -12.67 9.81
CA GLU A 189 12.40 -13.14 10.25
C GLU A 189 11.35 -12.02 10.20
N THR A 190 11.76 -10.78 10.51
CA THR A 190 10.86 -9.61 10.41
C THR A 190 10.56 -9.26 8.95
N ALA A 191 11.52 -9.41 8.05
CA ALA A 191 11.32 -9.23 6.61
C ALA A 191 10.38 -10.31 6.04
N ASN A 192 10.57 -11.57 6.41
CA ASN A 192 9.72 -12.70 6.02
C ASN A 192 8.29 -12.54 6.53
N PHE A 193 8.13 -12.18 7.81
CA PHE A 193 6.83 -11.84 8.40
C PHE A 193 6.14 -10.72 7.62
N THR A 194 6.85 -9.62 7.35
CA THR A 194 6.32 -8.47 6.60
C THR A 194 5.84 -8.87 5.20
N GLU A 195 6.61 -9.70 4.52
CA GLU A 195 6.29 -10.21 3.19
C GLU A 195 5.09 -11.14 3.18
N PHE A 196 5.02 -12.09 4.13
CA PHE A 196 3.87 -12.99 4.30
C PHE A 196 2.57 -12.19 4.47
N TRP A 197 2.55 -11.23 5.39
CA TRP A 197 1.36 -10.41 5.62
C TRP A 197 1.05 -9.50 4.44
N ASN A 198 2.04 -8.94 3.73
CA ASN A 198 1.78 -8.19 2.50
C ASN A 198 1.02 -9.06 1.48
N ASN A 199 1.55 -10.26 1.21
CA ASN A 199 1.00 -11.16 0.20
C ASN A 199 -0.40 -11.65 0.59
N LEU A 200 -0.62 -11.95 1.87
CA LEU A 200 -1.93 -12.33 2.37
C LEU A 200 -2.94 -11.18 2.24
N PHE A 201 -2.55 -9.95 2.55
CA PHE A 201 -3.40 -8.78 2.38
C PHE A 201 -3.81 -8.59 0.91
N ASP A 202 -2.82 -8.65 0.01
CA ASP A 202 -3.07 -8.50 -1.44
C ASP A 202 -3.99 -9.61 -1.97
N ASN A 203 -3.86 -10.83 -1.45
CA ASN A 203 -4.77 -11.94 -1.78
C ASN A 203 -6.20 -11.73 -1.27
N LEU A 204 -6.39 -11.15 -0.07
CA LEU A 204 -7.70 -10.82 0.48
C LEU A 204 -8.32 -9.56 -0.15
N ASN A 205 -7.50 -8.70 -0.76
CA ASN A 205 -7.92 -7.40 -1.29
C ASN A 205 -7.93 -7.33 -2.83
N ARG A 206 -8.25 -8.45 -3.51
CA ARG A 206 -8.37 -8.49 -4.98
C ARG A 206 -9.65 -7.78 -5.40
N ASN A 207 -9.51 -6.61 -6.03
CA ASN A 207 -10.63 -5.74 -6.41
C ASN A 207 -10.81 -5.57 -7.93
N LEU A 208 -9.85 -6.07 -8.72
CA LEU A 208 -9.80 -5.86 -10.17
C LEU A 208 -9.96 -7.19 -10.91
N PRO A 209 -10.68 -7.23 -12.05
CA PRO A 209 -10.95 -8.48 -12.77
C PRO A 209 -9.71 -9.29 -13.12
N TRP A 210 -8.61 -8.64 -13.52
CA TRP A 210 -7.35 -9.33 -13.86
C TRP A 210 -6.58 -9.86 -12.64
N GLN A 211 -6.95 -9.44 -11.43
CA GLN A 211 -6.44 -9.97 -10.16
C GLN A 211 -7.38 -11.03 -9.59
N GLY A 212 -8.55 -11.25 -10.21
CA GLY A 212 -9.60 -12.10 -9.68
C GLY A 212 -9.10 -13.49 -9.34
N LEU A 213 -9.53 -13.98 -8.18
CA LEU A 213 -9.15 -15.27 -7.64
C LEU A 213 -9.67 -16.41 -8.52
N LYS A 214 -8.78 -17.34 -8.86
CA LYS A 214 -9.07 -18.59 -9.57
C LYS A 214 -8.83 -19.80 -8.66
N LEU A 215 -9.22 -20.99 -9.11
CA LEU A 215 -9.10 -22.21 -8.30
C LEU A 215 -7.67 -22.50 -7.83
N ASN A 216 -6.69 -22.29 -8.71
CA ASN A 216 -5.27 -22.51 -8.41
C ASN A 216 -4.69 -21.51 -7.41
N ASP A 217 -5.34 -20.37 -7.20
CA ASP A 217 -4.86 -19.35 -6.26
C ASP A 217 -5.26 -19.66 -4.81
N LEU A 218 -6.08 -20.68 -4.58
CA LEU A 218 -6.60 -21.02 -3.25
C LEU A 218 -5.53 -21.56 -2.31
N ASP A 219 -4.43 -22.08 -2.85
CA ASP A 219 -3.33 -22.64 -2.06
C ASP A 219 -2.68 -21.58 -1.16
N GLY A 220 -2.59 -20.32 -1.61
CA GLY A 220 -2.06 -19.24 -0.78
C GLY A 220 -2.89 -18.98 0.51
N PHE A 221 -4.19 -19.30 0.52
CA PHE A 221 -5.00 -19.22 1.73
C PHE A 221 -4.83 -20.45 2.63
N LYS A 222 -4.61 -21.63 2.06
CA LYS A 222 -4.30 -22.84 2.82
C LYS A 222 -2.94 -22.72 3.51
N ASP A 223 -1.96 -22.19 2.80
CA ASP A 223 -0.62 -21.91 3.35
C ASP A 223 -0.71 -20.90 4.49
N ALA A 224 -1.57 -19.87 4.35
CA ALA A 224 -1.79 -18.89 5.40
C ALA A 224 -2.50 -19.49 6.63
N LEU A 225 -3.44 -20.42 6.45
CA LEU A 225 -4.06 -21.17 7.55
C LEU A 225 -3.02 -22.02 8.27
N TYR A 226 -2.25 -22.80 7.51
CA TYR A 226 -1.18 -23.63 8.05
C TYR A 226 -0.16 -22.80 8.83
N TYR A 227 0.23 -21.64 8.30
CA TYR A 227 1.12 -20.70 8.98
C TYR A 227 0.57 -20.24 10.34
N ILE A 228 -0.71 -19.88 10.42
CA ILE A 228 -1.34 -19.42 11.66
C ILE A 228 -1.46 -20.57 12.67
N ASP A 229 -1.87 -21.75 12.21
CA ASP A 229 -2.06 -22.92 13.08
C ASP A 229 -0.72 -23.43 13.62
N CYS A 230 0.34 -23.47 12.80
CA CYS A 230 1.68 -23.82 13.28
C CYS A 230 2.19 -22.82 14.33
N TRP A 231 1.98 -21.52 14.09
CA TRP A 231 2.37 -20.49 15.04
C TRP A 231 1.59 -20.59 16.36
N GLU A 232 0.30 -20.94 16.32
CA GLU A 232 -0.49 -21.17 17.52
C GLU A 232 -0.10 -22.46 18.26
N ASN A 233 0.24 -23.52 17.54
CA ASN A 233 0.74 -24.77 18.12
C ASN A 233 2.02 -24.56 18.92
N GLU A 234 2.95 -23.72 18.45
CA GLU A 234 4.16 -23.34 19.21
C GLU A 234 3.82 -22.67 20.54
N MET A 235 2.74 -21.88 20.59
CA MET A 235 2.25 -21.25 21.82
C MET A 235 1.63 -22.27 22.77
N PHE A 236 0.79 -23.19 22.25
CA PHE A 236 0.19 -24.26 23.06
C PHE A 236 1.19 -25.27 23.57
N ALA A 237 2.25 -25.56 22.81
CA ALA A 237 3.37 -26.41 23.22
C ALA A 237 4.24 -25.74 24.31
N GLY A 238 4.06 -24.45 24.58
CA GLY A 238 4.87 -23.68 25.53
C GLY A 238 6.25 -23.29 25.01
N HIS A 239 6.48 -23.40 23.69
CA HIS A 239 7.74 -23.01 23.05
C HIS A 239 7.87 -21.49 22.93
N ILE A 240 6.75 -20.77 22.84
CA ILE A 240 6.68 -19.30 22.83
C ILE A 240 5.67 -18.80 23.86
N ASN A 241 5.84 -17.56 24.32
CA ASN A 241 4.91 -16.97 25.27
C ASN A 241 3.60 -16.56 24.57
N PRO A 242 2.45 -16.55 25.29
CA PRO A 242 1.19 -16.05 24.73
C PRO A 242 1.25 -14.60 24.23
N GLU A 243 2.15 -13.78 24.78
CA GLU A 243 2.40 -12.41 24.32
C GLU A 243 3.13 -12.35 22.97
N GLU A 244 3.88 -13.38 22.62
CA GLU A 244 4.61 -13.48 21.35
C GLU A 244 3.73 -13.99 20.20
N PHE A 245 2.50 -14.44 20.50
CA PHE A 245 1.47 -14.81 19.55
C PHE A 245 0.41 -13.70 19.37
N LEU A 246 -0.43 -13.86 18.34
CA LEU A 246 -1.63 -13.05 18.14
C LEU A 246 -2.60 -13.20 19.32
N THR A 247 -3.53 -12.25 19.48
CA THR A 247 -4.64 -12.50 20.40
C THR A 247 -5.50 -13.62 19.86
N ASN A 248 -6.02 -14.50 20.73
CA ASN A 248 -6.96 -15.58 20.35
C ASN A 248 -8.07 -15.04 19.46
N GLN A 249 -8.52 -13.84 19.81
CA GLN A 249 -9.51 -13.09 19.08
C GLN A 249 -9.16 -12.82 17.61
N THR A 250 -7.92 -12.42 17.34
CA THR A 250 -7.44 -12.14 15.99
C THR A 250 -7.15 -13.44 15.24
N ALA A 251 -6.59 -14.44 15.91
CA ALA A 251 -6.30 -15.74 15.32
C ALA A 251 -7.58 -16.49 14.86
N GLU A 252 -8.60 -16.55 15.72
CA GLU A 252 -9.92 -17.11 15.37
C GLU A 252 -10.58 -16.37 14.21
N GLY A 253 -10.52 -15.03 14.22
CA GLY A 253 -11.08 -14.21 13.15
C GLY A 253 -10.39 -14.46 11.81
N LEU A 254 -9.06 -14.59 11.81
CA LEU A 254 -8.29 -14.95 10.62
C LEU A 254 -8.65 -16.36 10.13
N ARG A 255 -8.67 -17.36 11.01
CA ARG A 255 -9.04 -18.75 10.66
C ARG A 255 -10.43 -18.81 10.00
N ILE A 256 -11.42 -18.14 10.58
CA ILE A 256 -12.77 -18.07 10.02
C ILE A 256 -12.76 -17.40 8.65
N THR A 257 -12.16 -16.20 8.53
CA THR A 257 -12.14 -15.45 7.28
C THR A 257 -11.42 -16.23 6.17
N LEU A 258 -10.26 -16.85 6.45
CA LEU A 258 -9.50 -17.60 5.46
C LEU A 258 -10.26 -18.85 4.98
N ASN A 259 -10.81 -19.65 5.89
CA ASN A 259 -11.61 -20.81 5.52
C ASN A 259 -12.87 -20.41 4.74
N SER A 260 -13.59 -19.38 5.20
CA SER A 260 -14.75 -18.87 4.48
C SER A 260 -14.39 -18.33 3.10
N THR A 261 -13.23 -17.68 2.93
CA THR A 261 -12.75 -17.26 1.61
C THR A 261 -12.51 -18.47 0.72
N ILE A 262 -11.88 -19.54 1.23
CA ILE A 262 -11.64 -20.77 0.47
C ILE A 262 -12.96 -21.41 0.06
N ASP A 263 -13.85 -21.69 1.01
CA ASP A 263 -15.09 -22.44 0.77
C ASP A 263 -16.08 -21.66 -0.11
N LEU A 264 -16.27 -20.37 0.17
CA LEU A 264 -17.13 -19.53 -0.65
C LEU A 264 -16.56 -19.39 -2.05
N SER A 265 -15.26 -19.19 -2.21
CA SER A 265 -14.66 -19.06 -3.55
C SER A 265 -14.77 -20.35 -4.35
N LYS A 266 -14.55 -21.52 -3.74
CA LYS A 266 -14.80 -22.82 -4.40
C LYS A 266 -16.24 -22.95 -4.86
N TYR A 267 -17.20 -22.68 -3.97
CA TYR A 267 -18.61 -22.73 -4.30
C TYR A 267 -18.97 -21.78 -5.47
N LEU A 268 -18.46 -20.54 -5.46
CA LEU A 268 -18.72 -19.58 -6.51
C LEU A 268 -18.11 -20.02 -7.86
N LEU A 269 -16.87 -20.49 -7.86
CA LEU A 269 -16.16 -20.89 -9.07
C LEU A 269 -16.73 -22.20 -9.65
N GLU A 270 -17.01 -23.20 -8.83
CA GLU A 270 -17.41 -24.54 -9.26
C GLU A 270 -18.93 -24.67 -9.44
N SER A 271 -19.72 -24.18 -8.47
CA SER A 271 -21.18 -24.40 -8.46
C SER A 271 -21.97 -23.24 -9.09
N CYS A 272 -21.46 -22.01 -9.02
CA CYS A 272 -22.12 -20.83 -9.59
C CYS A 272 -21.50 -20.35 -10.91
N SER A 273 -20.49 -21.06 -11.43
CA SER A 273 -19.82 -20.77 -12.71
C SER A 273 -19.22 -19.35 -12.80
N PHE A 274 -18.72 -18.81 -11.68
CA PHE A 274 -17.95 -17.57 -11.72
C PHE A 274 -16.62 -17.79 -12.44
N THR A 275 -16.24 -16.85 -13.32
CA THR A 275 -14.91 -16.90 -13.98
C THR A 275 -13.78 -16.55 -13.02
N TYR A 276 -14.05 -15.69 -12.04
CA TYR A 276 -13.12 -15.26 -11.01
C TYR A 276 -13.90 -14.73 -9.79
N VAL A 277 -13.24 -14.67 -8.64
CA VAL A 277 -13.81 -14.12 -7.39
C VAL A 277 -13.01 -12.88 -6.94
N LEU A 278 -13.71 -11.80 -6.59
CA LEU A 278 -13.09 -10.59 -6.04
C LEU A 278 -13.17 -10.62 -4.51
N THR A 279 -12.10 -11.08 -3.87
CA THR A 279 -12.00 -11.22 -2.40
C THR A 279 -12.12 -9.88 -1.67
N GLY A 280 -11.74 -8.77 -2.32
CA GLY A 280 -11.93 -7.41 -1.77
C GLY A 280 -13.39 -7.01 -1.55
N LYS A 281 -14.35 -7.79 -2.06
CA LYS A 281 -15.78 -7.63 -1.75
C LYS A 281 -16.23 -8.33 -0.47
N MET A 282 -15.36 -9.13 0.16
CA MET A 282 -15.64 -9.88 1.40
C MET A 282 -15.19 -9.10 2.65
N CYS A 283 -15.36 -7.76 2.64
CA CYS A 283 -15.05 -6.87 3.78
C CYS A 283 -16.15 -5.84 4.01
N GLN A 284 -16.04 -5.09 5.09
CA GLN A 284 -17.03 -4.07 5.46
C GLN A 284 -16.68 -2.65 4.97
N ASP A 285 -15.66 -2.50 4.12
CA ASP A 285 -15.26 -1.20 3.56
C ASP A 285 -16.42 -0.38 2.96
N PRO A 286 -17.37 -0.95 2.21
CA PRO A 286 -18.51 -0.18 1.69
C PRO A 286 -19.41 0.39 2.80
N LEU A 287 -19.53 -0.33 3.92
CA LEU A 287 -20.27 0.14 5.09
C LEU A 287 -19.54 1.30 5.77
N GLU A 288 -18.22 1.21 5.95
CA GLU A 288 -17.42 2.31 6.50
C GLU A 288 -17.44 3.55 5.60
N LYS A 289 -17.34 3.36 4.28
CA LYS A 289 -17.50 4.44 3.29
C LYS A 289 -18.86 5.12 3.42
N PHE A 290 -19.92 4.34 3.59
CA PHE A 290 -21.26 4.88 3.81
C PHE A 290 -21.38 5.68 5.12
N PHE A 291 -20.76 5.23 6.21
CA PHE A 291 -20.67 6.04 7.43
C PHE A 291 -19.91 7.34 7.21
N GLY A 292 -18.85 7.32 6.39
CA GLY A 292 -18.14 8.52 5.95
C GLY A 292 -19.04 9.49 5.19
N ILE A 293 -19.82 8.99 4.23
CA ILE A 293 -20.78 9.80 3.44
C ILE A 293 -21.82 10.45 4.36
N ILE A 294 -22.38 9.72 5.34
CA ILE A 294 -23.33 10.28 6.29
C ILE A 294 -22.67 11.42 7.09
N ARG A 295 -21.48 11.22 7.65
CA ARG A 295 -20.77 12.26 8.40
C ARG A 295 -20.49 13.49 7.54
N GLN A 296 -20.04 13.31 6.31
CA GLN A 296 -19.80 14.41 5.36
C GLN A 296 -21.09 15.16 5.01
N SER A 297 -22.22 14.44 4.93
CA SER A 297 -23.53 15.05 4.66
C SER A 297 -24.04 15.91 5.81
N CYS A 298 -23.47 15.78 7.02
CA CYS A 298 -23.76 16.64 8.16
C CYS A 298 -22.98 17.98 8.15
N GLY A 299 -22.13 18.22 7.15
CA GLY A 299 -21.26 19.39 7.09
C GLY A 299 -20.27 19.42 8.27
N PRO A 300 -20.21 20.49 9.08
CA PRO A 300 -19.28 20.61 10.20
C PRO A 300 -19.63 19.71 11.40
N ASN A 301 -20.79 19.06 11.42
CA ASN A 301 -21.18 18.17 12.51
C ASN A 301 -20.69 16.73 12.27
N ASP A 302 -19.43 16.47 12.63
CA ASP A 302 -18.80 15.15 12.48
C ASP A 302 -19.44 14.04 13.35
N HIS A 303 -20.24 14.41 14.35
CA HIS A 303 -20.87 13.51 15.33
C HIS A 303 -22.39 13.73 15.37
N PRO A 304 -23.14 13.30 14.32
CA PRO A 304 -24.57 13.49 14.27
C PRO A 304 -25.31 12.79 15.41
N THR A 305 -26.33 13.45 15.95
CA THR A 305 -27.26 12.81 16.88
C THR A 305 -28.05 11.68 16.21
N THR A 306 -28.56 10.73 16.98
CA THR A 306 -29.34 9.60 16.44
C THR A 306 -30.49 10.03 15.51
N PRO A 307 -31.34 11.03 15.85
CA PRO A 307 -32.36 11.51 14.92
C PRO A 307 -31.78 12.06 13.60
N THR A 308 -30.71 12.84 13.68
CA THR A 308 -30.01 13.37 12.50
C THR A 308 -29.47 12.25 11.61
N PHE A 309 -28.82 11.25 12.22
CA PHE A 309 -28.30 10.08 11.52
C PHE A 309 -29.43 9.32 10.80
N LEU A 310 -30.54 9.05 11.49
CA LEU A 310 -31.68 8.33 10.91
C LEU A 310 -32.34 9.11 9.77
N HIS A 311 -32.42 10.45 9.89
CA HIS A 311 -32.94 11.30 8.84
C HIS A 311 -32.06 11.26 7.58
N LEU A 312 -30.74 11.41 7.75
CA LEU A 312 -29.78 11.31 6.65
C LEU A 312 -29.73 9.92 6.04
N TYR A 313 -29.79 8.87 6.86
CA TYR A 313 -29.91 7.49 6.40
C TYR A 313 -31.15 7.34 5.51
N LYS A 314 -32.31 7.87 5.92
CA LYS A 314 -33.54 7.82 5.13
C LYS A 314 -33.36 8.51 3.77
N ILE A 315 -32.81 9.73 3.77
CA ILE A 315 -32.53 10.48 2.53
C ILE A 315 -31.60 9.69 1.60
N LEU A 316 -30.46 9.23 2.11
CA LEU A 316 -29.43 8.54 1.32
C LEU A 316 -29.84 7.11 0.91
N SER A 317 -30.77 6.48 1.63
CA SER A 317 -31.33 5.18 1.25
C SER A 317 -32.29 5.26 0.06
N VAL A 318 -32.92 6.42 -0.16
CA VAL A 318 -33.87 6.68 -1.25
C VAL A 318 -33.18 7.35 -2.45
N LEU A 319 -32.19 8.19 -2.19
CA LEU A 319 -31.46 8.95 -3.21
C LEU A 319 -30.09 8.32 -3.44
N LYS A 320 -29.91 7.68 -4.60
CA LYS A 320 -28.57 7.59 -5.18
C LYS A 320 -28.29 8.99 -5.75
N PRO A 321 -27.38 9.80 -5.17
CA PRO A 321 -27.05 11.07 -5.80
C PRO A 321 -26.58 10.75 -7.22
N PRO A 322 -27.16 11.37 -8.25
CA PRO A 322 -26.69 11.17 -9.61
C PRO A 322 -25.20 11.54 -9.65
N LYS A 323 -24.38 10.83 -10.43
CA LYS A 323 -22.97 11.23 -10.66
C LYS A 323 -22.83 12.68 -11.13
N TYR A 324 -23.90 13.21 -11.73
CA TYR A 324 -24.13 14.61 -12.01
C TYR A 324 -25.56 14.93 -11.56
N GLY A 325 -25.72 15.39 -10.32
CA GLY A 325 -27.02 15.82 -9.82
C GLY A 325 -27.59 16.89 -10.74
N ASN A 326 -28.81 16.68 -11.25
CA ASN A 326 -29.59 17.68 -11.95
C ASN A 326 -29.91 18.84 -10.99
N CYS A 327 -28.95 19.73 -10.78
CA CYS A 327 -29.25 21.14 -10.78
C CYS A 327 -29.21 21.53 -12.26
N SER A 328 -30.37 21.86 -12.84
CA SER A 328 -30.34 22.73 -14.01
C SER A 328 -29.61 23.98 -13.54
N VAL A 329 -28.35 24.14 -13.95
CA VAL A 329 -27.65 25.40 -13.82
C VAL A 329 -28.55 26.38 -14.56
N THR A 330 -29.34 27.16 -13.83
CA THR A 330 -29.89 28.39 -14.37
C THR A 330 -28.70 29.08 -15.01
N SER A 331 -28.83 29.40 -16.29
CA SER A 331 -27.79 29.91 -17.18
C SER A 331 -27.29 31.31 -16.80
N THR A 332 -27.16 31.57 -15.50
CA THR A 332 -26.68 32.77 -14.86
C THR A 332 -25.51 32.50 -13.92
N ASP A 333 -25.17 31.24 -13.63
CA ASP A 333 -24.01 30.86 -12.81
C ASP A 333 -22.90 30.17 -13.63
N THR A 334 -22.65 30.63 -14.86
CA THR A 334 -21.27 30.60 -15.35
C THR A 334 -20.51 31.64 -14.53
N PRO A 335 -19.49 31.29 -13.74
CA PRO A 335 -18.63 32.33 -13.19
C PRO A 335 -18.15 33.16 -14.39
N GLN A 336 -18.34 34.48 -14.35
CA GLN A 336 -17.89 35.40 -15.41
C GLN A 336 -16.37 35.29 -15.68
N ILE A 337 -15.66 34.53 -14.83
CA ILE A 337 -14.25 34.21 -14.91
C ILE A 337 -14.12 32.71 -14.65
N SER A 338 -13.80 31.94 -15.68
CA SER A 338 -13.42 30.54 -15.56
C SER A 338 -12.00 30.41 -15.02
N LEU A 339 -11.65 29.21 -14.52
CA LEU A 339 -10.25 28.90 -14.17
C LEU A 339 -9.34 29.05 -15.38
N ALA A 340 -9.84 28.81 -16.60
CA ALA A 340 -9.11 29.03 -17.84
C ALA A 340 -8.85 30.53 -18.09
N ASP A 341 -9.78 31.41 -17.75
CA ASP A 341 -9.61 32.87 -17.85
C ASP A 341 -8.60 33.38 -16.81
N LEU A 342 -8.59 32.83 -15.59
CA LEU A 342 -7.53 33.07 -14.61
C LEU A 342 -6.18 32.55 -15.12
N HIS A 343 -6.15 31.37 -15.72
CA HIS A 343 -4.96 30.83 -16.37
C HIS A 343 -4.47 31.77 -17.48
N GLU A 344 -5.33 32.30 -18.35
CA GLU A 344 -4.95 33.28 -19.38
C GLU A 344 -4.43 34.61 -18.82
N ILE A 345 -5.06 35.15 -17.77
CA ILE A 345 -4.62 36.38 -17.10
C ILE A 345 -3.22 36.21 -16.49
N PHE A 346 -2.90 35.01 -15.97
CA PHE A 346 -1.57 34.70 -15.42
C PHE A 346 -0.58 34.11 -16.44
N HIS A 347 -1.02 33.62 -17.60
CA HIS A 347 -0.16 32.98 -18.62
C HIS A 347 0.52 33.93 -19.58
N ASN A 348 0.19 35.23 -19.59
CA ASN A 348 0.92 36.21 -20.42
C ASN A 348 2.32 36.57 -19.91
N LYS A 349 2.79 35.92 -18.84
CA LYS A 349 4.21 35.78 -18.58
C LYS A 349 4.55 34.32 -18.73
N VAL A 350 5.21 33.95 -19.83
CA VAL A 350 6.01 32.73 -19.85
C VAL A 350 6.87 32.81 -18.60
N SER A 351 6.60 31.96 -17.60
CA SER A 351 7.37 31.99 -16.37
C SER A 351 8.83 31.78 -16.77
N CYS A 352 9.77 32.56 -16.23
CA CYS A 352 11.21 32.39 -16.47
C CYS A 352 11.64 30.91 -16.34
N ARG A 353 10.94 30.15 -15.48
CA ARG A 353 11.03 28.69 -15.33
C ARG A 353 10.80 27.92 -16.64
N ILE A 354 9.77 28.24 -17.40
CA ILE A 354 9.41 27.56 -18.65
C ILE A 354 10.45 27.87 -19.74
N GLU A 355 10.95 29.11 -19.81
CA GLU A 355 12.04 29.47 -20.73
C GLU A 355 13.32 28.71 -20.42
N LYS A 356 13.69 28.59 -19.14
CA LYS A 356 14.86 27.81 -18.70
C LYS A 356 14.71 26.31 -19.02
N ILE A 357 13.53 25.74 -18.81
CA ILE A 357 13.24 24.35 -19.19
C ILE A 357 13.32 24.16 -20.70
N ASN A 358 12.80 25.10 -21.49
CA ASN A 358 12.87 25.03 -22.96
C ASN A 358 14.30 25.16 -23.47
N LYS A 359 15.14 26.01 -22.85
CA LYS A 359 16.58 26.10 -23.18
C LYS A 359 17.31 24.79 -22.89
N LEU A 360 17.06 24.18 -21.72
CA LEU A 360 17.60 22.86 -21.38
C LEU A 360 17.14 21.79 -22.38
N LYS A 361 15.86 21.82 -22.75
CA LYS A 361 15.30 20.87 -23.71
C LYS A 361 15.96 20.99 -25.08
N ILE A 362 16.12 22.21 -25.60
CA ILE A 362 16.79 22.46 -26.88
C ILE A 362 18.24 21.96 -26.83
N LYS A 363 19.01 22.25 -25.76
CA LYS A 363 20.36 21.71 -25.58
C LYS A 363 20.40 20.18 -25.53
N LEU A 364 19.42 19.56 -24.89
CA LEU A 364 19.34 18.10 -24.80
C LEU A 364 19.00 17.48 -26.17
N ASP A 365 18.07 18.10 -26.90
CA ASP A 365 17.65 17.66 -28.24
C ASP A 365 18.82 17.81 -29.24
N GLU A 366 19.61 18.89 -29.17
CA GLU A 366 20.85 19.08 -29.95
C GLU A 366 21.87 17.95 -29.70
N LEU A 367 22.09 17.55 -28.44
CA LEU A 367 23.00 16.45 -28.10
C LEU A 367 22.54 15.07 -28.59
N ILE A 368 21.23 14.87 -28.74
CA ILE A 368 20.65 13.66 -29.32
C ILE A 368 20.83 13.66 -30.85
N GLU A 369 20.59 14.79 -31.50
CA GLU A 369 20.69 14.94 -32.96
C GLU A 369 22.14 14.92 -33.47
N GLU A 370 23.11 15.36 -32.67
CA GLU A 370 24.56 15.30 -32.98
C GLU A 370 25.17 13.88 -32.84
N GLY A 371 24.39 12.87 -32.45
CA GLY A 371 24.84 11.47 -32.39
C GLY A 371 25.71 11.12 -31.17
N LEU A 372 25.83 12.01 -30.18
CA LEU A 372 26.56 11.77 -28.93
C LEU A 372 25.76 10.92 -27.93
N TRP A 373 24.47 10.72 -28.19
CA TRP A 373 23.57 9.88 -27.40
C TRP A 373 23.10 8.67 -28.22
N GLU A 374 24.00 7.73 -28.53
CA GLU A 374 23.60 6.46 -29.13
C GLU A 374 22.90 5.56 -28.09
N PRO A 375 21.79 4.87 -28.46
CA PRO A 375 21.30 3.75 -27.68
C PRO A 375 22.34 2.62 -27.78
N CYS A 376 23.21 2.47 -26.79
CA CYS A 376 24.16 1.37 -26.79
C CYS A 376 23.43 0.01 -26.76
N ASP A 377 23.57 -0.75 -27.85
CA ASP A 377 23.28 -2.19 -27.93
C ASP A 377 24.48 -3.05 -27.47
N ILE A 378 25.60 -2.44 -27.07
CA ILE A 378 26.84 -3.14 -26.71
C ILE A 378 27.30 -2.78 -25.30
N LEU A 379 27.33 -3.80 -24.45
CA LEU A 379 27.68 -3.78 -23.03
C LEU A 379 29.19 -3.59 -22.82
N PRO A 380 29.64 -2.66 -21.96
CA PRO A 380 30.93 -2.81 -21.30
C PRO A 380 30.83 -3.95 -20.27
N ASN A 381 31.72 -4.93 -20.37
CA ASN A 381 31.92 -5.92 -19.30
C ASN A 381 32.47 -5.21 -18.06
N CYS A 382 31.60 -4.75 -17.17
CA CYS A 382 32.00 -4.33 -15.83
C CYS A 382 32.01 -5.54 -14.90
N SER A 383 33.03 -6.39 -15.05
CA SER A 383 33.48 -7.27 -13.99
C SER A 383 34.26 -6.42 -12.99
N ASN A 384 33.60 -5.82 -11.99
CA ASN A 384 34.25 -5.31 -10.79
C ASN A 384 33.28 -5.31 -9.60
N ASN A 385 33.67 -6.05 -8.56
CA ASN A 385 33.03 -6.13 -7.24
C ASN A 385 33.27 -4.84 -6.43
N GLU A 386 32.81 -3.69 -6.92
CA GLU A 386 32.78 -2.46 -6.12
C GLU A 386 31.34 -2.26 -5.60
N GLU A 387 31.19 -2.25 -4.27
CA GLU A 387 29.91 -1.98 -3.62
C GLU A 387 29.40 -0.60 -4.07
N CYS A 388 28.33 -0.60 -4.88
CA CYS A 388 27.72 0.64 -5.35
C CYS A 388 27.03 1.36 -4.18
N SER A 389 27.16 2.69 -4.15
CA SER A 389 26.61 3.50 -3.07
C SER A 389 25.07 3.38 -3.04
N ILE A 390 24.47 3.55 -1.86
CA ILE A 390 23.00 3.46 -1.72
C ILE A 390 22.31 4.53 -2.57
N ARG A 391 22.96 5.69 -2.70
CA ARG A 391 22.50 6.81 -3.53
C ARG A 391 22.38 6.38 -5.00
N ASP A 392 23.46 5.82 -5.54
CA ASP A 392 23.54 5.38 -6.93
C ASP A 392 22.48 4.32 -7.26
N SER A 393 22.24 3.39 -6.34
CA SER A 393 21.21 2.35 -6.50
C SER A 393 19.78 2.89 -6.53
N ILE A 394 19.49 3.94 -5.75
CA ILE A 394 18.17 4.58 -5.76
C ILE A 394 17.99 5.46 -7.00
N VAL A 395 19.02 6.22 -7.40
CA VAL A 395 18.99 7.00 -8.64
C VAL A 395 18.78 6.07 -9.83
N TYR A 396 19.52 4.96 -9.91
CA TYR A 396 19.36 3.95 -10.95
C TYR A 396 17.95 3.36 -10.99
N TYR A 397 17.34 3.09 -9.83
CA TYR A 397 15.94 2.67 -9.74
C TYR A 397 14.95 3.73 -10.26
N VAL A 398 15.18 5.02 -9.98
CA VAL A 398 14.35 6.13 -10.50
C VAL A 398 14.52 6.29 -12.01
N CYS A 399 15.73 6.12 -12.53
CA CYS A 399 16.01 6.20 -13.97
C CYS A 399 15.22 5.16 -14.79
N GLY A 400 14.99 3.97 -14.22
CA GLY A 400 14.21 2.89 -14.86
C GLY A 400 12.76 3.25 -15.16
N PHE A 401 12.23 4.37 -14.64
CA PHE A 401 10.89 4.85 -15.00
C PHE A 401 10.85 5.64 -16.31
N PHE A 402 11.99 6.08 -16.86
CA PHE A 402 12.05 7.03 -17.97
C PHE A 402 12.34 6.39 -19.35
N LYS A 403 13.18 5.35 -19.47
CA LYS A 403 13.46 4.69 -20.77
C LYS A 403 14.09 3.29 -20.65
N THR A 404 14.01 2.51 -21.73
CA THR A 404 14.45 1.11 -21.87
C THR A 404 15.89 0.95 -22.33
N CYS A 405 16.69 0.16 -21.60
CA CYS A 405 17.89 -0.54 -22.10
C CYS A 405 18.08 -1.87 -21.32
N ASN A 406 18.77 -2.86 -21.89
CA ASN A 406 19.20 -4.05 -21.15
C ASN A 406 20.62 -3.79 -20.60
N ALA A 407 20.78 -3.72 -19.28
CA ALA A 407 22.11 -3.53 -18.69
C ALA A 407 22.30 -4.31 -17.38
N ASN A 408 23.44 -5.01 -17.27
CA ASN A 408 23.99 -5.49 -16.01
C ASN A 408 24.85 -4.36 -15.42
N HIS A 409 24.29 -3.57 -14.51
CA HIS A 409 25.00 -2.49 -13.82
C HIS A 409 25.06 -2.78 -12.30
N PRO A 410 26.17 -2.50 -11.59
CA PRO A 410 26.27 -2.75 -10.14
C PRO A 410 25.23 -1.97 -9.31
N ALA A 411 24.78 -0.79 -9.78
CA ALA A 411 23.67 -0.04 -9.17
C ALA A 411 22.27 -0.67 -9.39
N ALA A 412 22.17 -1.75 -10.17
CA ALA A 412 20.90 -2.42 -10.45
C ALA A 412 20.45 -3.36 -9.32
N GLU A 413 21.20 -3.46 -8.23
CA GLU A 413 20.86 -4.26 -7.04
C GLU A 413 19.44 -3.92 -6.51
N LEU A 414 19.09 -2.63 -6.44
CA LEU A 414 17.75 -2.24 -5.98
C LEU A 414 16.64 -2.57 -6.99
N VAL A 415 16.93 -2.47 -8.29
CA VAL A 415 15.98 -2.81 -9.38
C VAL A 415 15.72 -4.31 -9.39
N SER A 416 16.77 -5.12 -9.31
CA SER A 416 16.68 -6.59 -9.25
C SER A 416 15.96 -7.05 -7.98
N LEU A 417 16.17 -6.40 -6.83
CA LEU A 417 15.43 -6.69 -5.61
C LEU A 417 13.95 -6.30 -5.73
N LYS A 418 13.62 -5.14 -6.32
CA LYS A 418 12.24 -4.63 -6.40
C LYS A 418 11.42 -5.19 -7.56
N THR A 419 12.04 -5.69 -8.62
CA THR A 419 11.33 -6.12 -9.83
C THR A 419 10.51 -7.39 -9.61
N ASN A 420 9.33 -7.42 -10.21
CA ASN A 420 8.53 -8.63 -10.41
C ASN A 420 8.57 -9.04 -11.89
N GLY A 421 9.70 -8.78 -12.58
CA GLY A 421 9.89 -9.04 -14.01
C GLY A 421 9.40 -7.93 -14.96
N LYS A 422 9.01 -6.76 -14.43
CA LYS A 422 8.47 -5.63 -15.23
C LYS A 422 9.23 -4.32 -15.05
N LEU A 423 10.16 -4.23 -14.10
CA LEU A 423 11.00 -3.04 -13.96
C LEU A 423 12.09 -3.04 -15.02
N ILE A 424 12.42 -1.85 -15.48
CA ILE A 424 13.28 -1.60 -16.62
C ILE A 424 14.65 -1.16 -16.13
N TYR A 425 15.71 -1.60 -16.82
CA TYR A 425 17.06 -1.13 -16.57
C TYR A 425 17.31 0.14 -17.42
N PRO A 426 17.76 1.25 -16.80
CA PRO A 426 18.04 2.49 -17.52
C PRO A 426 19.31 2.40 -18.37
N ASN A 427 19.37 3.24 -19.40
CA ASN A 427 20.57 3.51 -20.18
C ASN A 427 21.65 4.17 -19.30
N THR A 428 22.93 3.81 -19.47
CA THR A 428 24.07 4.39 -18.75
C THR A 428 24.15 5.92 -18.86
N TYR A 429 23.96 6.50 -20.05
CA TYR A 429 23.97 7.95 -20.25
C TYR A 429 22.83 8.66 -19.51
N LEU A 430 21.65 8.04 -19.49
CA LEU A 430 20.50 8.56 -18.76
C LEU A 430 20.74 8.50 -17.24
N TYR A 431 21.38 7.43 -16.78
CA TYR A 431 21.78 7.29 -15.39
C TYR A 431 22.84 8.32 -14.98
N GLU A 432 23.87 8.54 -15.79
CA GLU A 432 24.90 9.56 -15.53
C GLU A 432 24.29 10.96 -15.48
N PHE A 433 23.44 11.31 -16.45
CA PHE A 433 22.72 12.59 -16.45
C PHE A 433 21.87 12.78 -15.20
N LEU A 434 21.04 11.79 -14.83
CA LEU A 434 20.18 11.90 -13.66
C LEU A 434 20.97 11.83 -12.34
N SER A 435 22.13 11.18 -12.30
CA SER A 435 23.04 11.19 -11.16
C SER A 435 23.66 12.58 -10.94
N THR A 436 24.03 13.26 -12.03
CA THR A 436 24.45 14.66 -12.04
C THR A 436 23.33 15.58 -11.56
N VAL A 437 22.11 15.42 -12.10
CA VAL A 437 20.93 16.20 -11.67
C VAL A 437 20.68 16.01 -10.17
N GLU A 438 20.72 14.77 -9.68
CA GLU A 438 20.53 14.46 -8.26
C GLU A 438 21.67 15.04 -7.40
N HIS A 439 22.90 15.10 -7.93
CA HIS A 439 24.04 15.69 -7.23
C HIS A 439 23.83 17.18 -7.04
N SER A 440 23.53 17.87 -8.12
CA SER A 440 23.22 19.30 -8.11
C SER A 440 22.03 19.59 -7.18
N PHE A 441 20.95 18.80 -7.28
CA PHE A 441 19.79 18.93 -6.41
C PHE A 441 20.16 18.73 -4.94
N SER A 442 21.01 17.75 -4.61
CA SER A 442 21.46 17.53 -3.24
C SER A 442 22.22 18.72 -2.64
N LEU A 443 22.94 19.49 -3.46
CA LEU A 443 23.68 20.67 -3.03
C LEU A 443 22.76 21.86 -2.74
N PHE A 444 21.76 22.08 -3.59
CA PHE A 444 20.93 23.29 -3.55
C PHE A 444 19.52 23.09 -2.98
N CYS A 445 19.16 21.89 -2.52
CA CYS A 445 17.79 21.57 -2.06
C CYS A 445 17.29 22.39 -0.86
N HIS A 446 18.18 23.00 -0.08
CA HIS A 446 17.84 23.84 1.07
C HIS A 446 17.82 25.35 0.75
N GLU A 447 18.11 25.73 -0.49
CA GLU A 447 18.20 27.12 -0.89
C GLU A 447 16.88 27.64 -1.48
N TYR A 448 16.62 28.94 -1.28
CA TYR A 448 15.38 29.59 -1.75
C TYR A 448 15.23 29.54 -3.28
N ASP A 449 16.34 29.67 -4.01
CA ASP A 449 16.42 29.60 -5.48
C ASP A 449 16.96 28.26 -5.98
N GLY A 450 16.70 27.16 -5.24
CA GLY A 450 17.28 25.85 -5.52
C GLY A 450 17.02 25.34 -6.95
N PHE A 451 15.87 25.68 -7.55
CA PHE A 451 15.59 25.33 -8.95
C PHE A 451 16.54 26.02 -9.93
N ASP A 452 16.77 27.32 -9.76
CA ASP A 452 17.58 28.12 -10.69
C ASP A 452 19.04 27.70 -10.64
N LYS A 453 19.56 27.45 -9.44
CA LYS A 453 20.94 27.00 -9.24
C LYS A 453 21.18 25.60 -9.76
N VAL A 454 20.23 24.68 -9.59
CA VAL A 454 20.32 23.33 -10.17
C VAL A 454 20.32 23.38 -11.70
N VAL A 455 19.47 24.21 -12.29
CA VAL A 455 19.41 24.35 -13.76
C VAL A 455 20.70 24.98 -14.30
N GLU A 456 21.25 26.00 -13.65
CA GLU A 456 22.51 26.63 -14.05
C GLU A 456 23.69 25.65 -13.94
N ASP A 457 23.82 24.96 -12.80
CA ASP A 457 24.87 23.97 -12.54
C ASP A 457 24.82 22.79 -13.53
N ILE A 458 23.63 22.26 -13.82
CA ILE A 458 23.46 21.21 -14.84
C ILE A 458 23.80 21.73 -16.24
N THR A 459 23.40 22.97 -16.57
CA THR A 459 23.68 23.55 -17.90
C THR A 459 25.18 23.71 -18.14
N ASP A 460 25.95 24.00 -17.09
CA ASP A 460 27.41 24.09 -17.12
C ASP A 460 28.07 22.69 -17.15
N GLU A 461 27.54 21.70 -16.43
CA GLU A 461 28.09 20.33 -16.39
C GLU A 461 27.79 19.50 -17.66
N ILE A 462 26.67 19.73 -18.35
CA ILE A 462 26.32 19.04 -19.61
C ILE A 462 27.44 19.20 -20.66
N GLU A 463 28.06 20.38 -20.75
CA GLU A 463 29.17 20.65 -21.68
C GLU A 463 30.47 19.90 -21.30
N THR A 464 30.57 19.40 -20.07
CA THR A 464 31.75 18.66 -19.57
C THR A 464 31.58 17.15 -19.57
N VAL A 465 30.34 16.65 -19.42
CA VAL A 465 30.04 15.21 -19.35
C VAL A 465 29.84 14.58 -20.73
N PHE A 466 29.30 15.32 -21.71
CA PHE A 466 28.85 14.75 -23.00
C PHE A 466 29.74 15.04 -24.21
N ILE A 467 30.84 15.80 -24.07
CA ILE A 467 31.78 16.10 -25.16
C ILE A 467 33.06 15.25 -25.01
N PRO A 468 33.31 14.22 -25.85
CA PRO A 468 34.52 13.41 -25.77
C PRO A 468 35.73 14.24 -26.19
N GLY A 469 36.70 14.42 -25.28
CA GLY A 469 37.98 15.08 -25.58
C GLY A 469 38.56 16.00 -24.50
N LYS A 470 37.85 16.27 -23.39
CA LYS A 470 38.36 17.13 -22.29
C LYS A 470 38.69 16.41 -20.98
N PHE A 471 38.51 15.09 -20.89
CA PHE A 471 38.71 14.35 -19.63
C PHE A 471 40.15 14.38 -19.11
N GLU A 472 41.17 14.38 -19.98
CA GLU A 472 42.58 14.46 -19.55
C GLU A 472 42.99 15.87 -19.08
N ASN A 473 42.42 16.92 -19.66
CA ASN A 473 42.76 18.30 -19.30
C ASN A 473 42.00 18.82 -18.06
N ALA A 474 40.84 18.23 -17.73
CA ALA A 474 40.04 18.63 -16.57
C ALA A 474 40.62 18.14 -15.22
N LYS A 475 41.26 16.96 -15.18
CA LYS A 475 41.98 16.48 -13.98
C LYS A 475 43.16 17.39 -13.63
N VAL A 476 43.94 17.80 -14.63
CA VAL A 476 45.11 18.69 -14.47
C VAL A 476 44.69 20.12 -14.07
N SER A 477 43.53 20.59 -14.55
CA SER A 477 42.96 21.89 -14.15
C SER A 477 42.40 21.88 -12.71
N ARG A 478 41.78 20.77 -12.27
CA ARG A 478 41.26 20.61 -10.90
C ARG A 478 42.37 20.55 -9.85
N GLU A 479 43.53 19.93 -10.13
CA GLU A 479 44.69 19.96 -9.22
C GLU A 479 45.31 21.35 -9.13
N LYS A 480 45.43 22.08 -10.25
CA LYS A 480 45.95 23.46 -10.24
C LYS A 480 45.04 24.45 -9.50
N LYS A 481 43.71 24.32 -9.61
CA LYS A 481 42.75 25.15 -8.84
C LYS A 481 42.69 24.81 -7.34
N LYS A 482 42.99 23.56 -6.95
CA LYS A 482 43.14 23.18 -5.53
C LYS A 482 44.44 23.72 -4.93
N LEU A 483 45.55 23.63 -5.67
CA LEU A 483 46.85 24.19 -5.25
C LEU A 483 46.85 25.72 -5.16
N SER A 484 46.14 26.43 -6.05
CA SER A 484 46.04 27.89 -6.00
C SER A 484 45.17 28.43 -4.87
N LYS A 485 44.26 27.60 -4.31
CA LYS A 485 43.45 27.96 -3.12
C LYS A 485 44.16 27.68 -1.80
N LEU A 486 45.12 26.74 -1.78
CA LEU A 486 45.93 26.41 -0.59
C LEU A 486 47.12 27.37 -0.38
N TYR A 487 47.58 28.07 -1.42
CA TYR A 487 48.65 29.07 -1.33
C TYR A 487 48.15 30.51 -1.05
N ASN A 488 46.83 30.72 -1.04
CA ASN A 488 46.19 32.02 -0.80
C ASN A 488 45.29 32.04 0.46
N SER A 489 45.51 31.11 1.39
CA SER A 489 45.13 31.20 2.80
C SER A 489 46.38 31.12 3.65
#